data_AF-A0A7W7U097-F1
#
_entry.id   AF-A0A7W7U097-F1
#
_cell.length_a   1.000
_cell.length_b   1.000
_cell.length_c   1.000
_cell.angle_alpha   90.00
_cell.angle_beta   90.00
_cell.angle_gamma   90.00
#
_symmetry.space_group_name_H-M   'P 1'
#
loop_
_entity.id
_entity.type
_entity.pdbx_description
1 polymer ?
#
loop_
_entity_poly.entity_id
_entity_poly.type
_entity_poly.pdbx_seq_one_letter_code
_entity_poly.pdbx_strand_id
1 'polypeptide(L)'
;MDQGLVALITAGVGLVGAISGAAVGGIAAARGARLGAETTARATARQVHDQGTINHEHWLRGQRLESCRALLAAYDRYAIAASNISRALEGESTASGEMGSAIGQAVSDIRNTYFQLRLLVSEDVLQPARALRLQVEDHKECLDRWMDAFLATDSQRVAAEQADEGRLREQLGHVHGELVEAARRAVAERPATI
;
A
#
# COMPACT_ATOMS: atom_id res chain seq x y z
N MET A 1 -49.35 -60.51 -53.69
CA MET A 1 -48.39 -59.45 -54.01
C MET A 1 -48.86 -58.23 -53.24
N ASP A 2 -48.27 -57.93 -52.06
CA ASP A 2 -48.47 -56.65 -51.32
C ASP A 2 -47.57 -56.48 -50.06
N GLN A 3 -46.43 -57.18 -49.99
CA GLN A 3 -45.44 -56.98 -48.91
C GLN A 3 -44.28 -56.06 -49.32
N GLY A 4 -44.08 -55.84 -50.62
CA GLY A 4 -43.05 -54.92 -51.13
C GLY A 4 -43.41 -53.43 -51.01
N LEU A 5 -44.70 -53.10 -51.02
CA LEU A 5 -45.17 -51.71 -50.95
C LEU A 5 -45.13 -51.15 -49.51
N VAL A 6 -45.43 -51.99 -48.51
CA VAL A 6 -45.42 -51.61 -47.08
C VAL A 6 -44.00 -51.37 -46.56
N ALA A 7 -43.02 -52.14 -47.03
CA ALA A 7 -41.60 -51.94 -46.68
C ALA A 7 -41.04 -50.62 -47.26
N LEU A 8 -41.47 -50.23 -48.46
CA LEU A 8 -41.05 -48.99 -49.11
C LEU A 8 -41.62 -47.74 -48.42
N ILE A 9 -42.89 -47.78 -47.99
CA ILE A 9 -43.56 -46.68 -47.29
C ILE A 9 -43.01 -46.50 -45.87
N THR A 10 -42.69 -47.60 -45.18
CA THR A 10 -42.11 -47.55 -43.82
C THR A 10 -40.66 -47.05 -43.84
N ALA A 11 -39.86 -47.43 -44.85
CA ALA A 11 -38.52 -46.89 -45.06
C ALA A 11 -38.52 -45.41 -45.48
N GLY A 12 -39.54 -44.94 -46.22
CA GLY A 12 -39.67 -43.54 -46.63
C GLY A 12 -40.05 -42.58 -45.49
N VAL A 13 -40.94 -42.98 -44.59
CA VAL A 13 -41.37 -42.14 -43.45
C VAL A 13 -40.28 -42.05 -42.38
N GLY A 14 -39.50 -43.12 -42.16
CA GLY A 14 -38.35 -43.12 -41.26
C GLY A 14 -37.19 -42.23 -41.73
N LEU A 15 -36.94 -42.15 -43.04
CA LEU A 15 -35.87 -41.33 -43.61
C LEU A 15 -36.21 -39.83 -43.58
N VAL A 16 -37.48 -39.45 -43.83
CA VAL A 16 -37.93 -38.05 -43.75
C VAL A 16 -37.99 -37.56 -42.30
N GLY A 17 -38.40 -38.41 -41.36
CA GLY A 17 -38.33 -38.11 -39.92
C GLY A 17 -36.90 -37.92 -39.40
N ALA A 18 -35.95 -38.74 -39.88
CA ALA A 18 -34.54 -38.65 -39.51
C ALA A 18 -33.85 -37.39 -40.07
N ILE A 19 -34.14 -37.02 -41.33
CA ILE A 19 -33.60 -35.80 -41.97
C ILE A 19 -34.19 -34.54 -41.32
N SER A 20 -35.49 -34.55 -41.00
CA SER A 20 -36.16 -33.42 -40.35
C SER A 20 -35.69 -33.23 -38.90
N GLY A 21 -35.53 -34.34 -38.15
CA GLY A 21 -35.01 -34.33 -36.78
C GLY A 21 -33.54 -33.91 -36.69
N ALA A 22 -32.69 -34.37 -37.63
CA ALA A 22 -31.28 -33.98 -37.68
C ALA A 22 -31.08 -32.51 -38.09
N ALA A 23 -31.89 -31.99 -39.02
CA ALA A 23 -31.83 -30.59 -39.41
C ALA A 23 -32.28 -29.65 -38.27
N VAL A 24 -33.41 -29.96 -37.62
CA VAL A 24 -33.91 -29.17 -36.48
C VAL A 24 -32.98 -29.29 -35.27
N GLY A 25 -32.47 -30.49 -34.97
CA GLY A 25 -31.48 -30.73 -33.92
C GLY A 25 -30.15 -30.02 -34.18
N GLY A 26 -29.65 -30.02 -35.42
CA GLY A 26 -28.42 -29.33 -35.81
C GLY A 26 -28.55 -27.80 -35.75
N ILE A 27 -29.68 -27.23 -36.18
CA ILE A 27 -29.94 -25.78 -36.09
C ILE A 27 -30.09 -25.34 -34.62
N ALA A 28 -30.79 -26.13 -33.80
CA ALA A 28 -30.93 -25.86 -32.37
C ALA A 28 -29.57 -25.95 -31.65
N ALA A 29 -28.76 -26.97 -31.97
CA ALA A 29 -27.41 -27.11 -31.43
C ALA A 29 -26.49 -25.95 -31.85
N ALA A 30 -26.54 -25.52 -33.12
CA ALA A 30 -25.76 -24.38 -33.61
C ALA A 30 -26.16 -23.06 -32.95
N ARG A 31 -27.47 -22.82 -32.76
CA ARG A 31 -27.98 -21.63 -32.06
C ARG A 31 -27.66 -21.67 -30.56
N GLY A 32 -27.80 -22.83 -29.92
CA GLY A 32 -27.41 -23.03 -28.52
C GLY A 32 -25.92 -22.84 -28.29
N ALA A 33 -25.07 -23.34 -29.20
CA ALA A 33 -23.63 -23.13 -29.17
C ALA A 33 -23.24 -21.65 -29.35
N ARG A 34 -23.92 -20.92 -30.24
CA ARG A 34 -23.68 -19.49 -30.44
C ARG A 34 -24.10 -18.66 -29.23
N LEU A 35 -25.31 -18.89 -28.69
CA LEU A 35 -25.78 -18.22 -27.48
C LEU A 35 -24.93 -18.57 -26.26
N GLY A 36 -24.50 -19.83 -26.15
CA GLY A 36 -23.58 -20.31 -25.13
C GLY A 36 -22.20 -19.64 -25.25
N ALA A 37 -21.63 -19.55 -26.45
CA ALA A 37 -20.36 -18.88 -26.68
C ALA A 37 -20.43 -17.36 -26.39
N GLU A 38 -21.49 -16.68 -26.80
CA GLU A 38 -21.70 -15.25 -26.51
C GLU A 38 -21.89 -15.01 -25.00
N THR A 39 -22.57 -15.91 -24.29
CA THR A 39 -22.76 -15.83 -22.84
C THR A 39 -21.46 -16.11 -22.08
N THR A 40 -20.73 -17.15 -22.47
CA THR A 40 -19.42 -17.48 -21.90
C THR A 40 -18.42 -16.36 -22.15
N ALA A 41 -18.37 -15.78 -23.36
CA ALA A 41 -17.48 -14.66 -23.67
C ALA A 41 -17.79 -13.43 -22.80
N ARG A 42 -19.07 -13.10 -22.56
CA ARG A 42 -19.47 -12.02 -21.66
C ARG A 42 -19.14 -12.32 -20.20
N ALA A 43 -19.35 -13.56 -19.76
CA ALA A 43 -19.01 -14.00 -18.41
C ALA A 43 -17.48 -13.95 -18.17
N THR A 44 -16.68 -14.43 -19.12
CA THR A 44 -15.22 -14.35 -19.07
C THR A 44 -14.73 -12.89 -19.11
N ALA A 45 -15.33 -12.03 -19.94
CA ALA A 45 -14.98 -10.61 -19.97
C ALA A 45 -15.25 -9.92 -18.63
N ARG A 46 -16.39 -10.21 -17.99
CA ARG A 46 -16.71 -9.74 -16.64
C ARG A 46 -15.74 -10.30 -15.61
N GLN A 47 -15.48 -11.60 -15.64
CA GLN A 47 -14.55 -12.25 -14.73
C GLN A 47 -13.12 -11.67 -14.83
N VAL A 48 -12.62 -11.41 -16.05
CA VAL A 48 -11.31 -10.77 -16.24
C VAL A 48 -11.30 -9.35 -15.71
N HIS A 49 -12.40 -8.60 -15.91
CA HIS A 49 -12.54 -7.24 -15.37
C HIS A 49 -12.57 -7.23 -13.84
N ASP A 50 -13.36 -8.12 -13.23
CA ASP A 50 -13.47 -8.26 -11.78
C ASP A 50 -12.14 -8.72 -11.17
N GLN A 51 -11.46 -9.67 -11.81
CA GLN A 51 -10.13 -10.11 -11.41
C GLN A 51 -9.08 -8.98 -11.55
N GLY A 52 -9.18 -8.17 -12.60
CA GLY A 52 -8.33 -6.99 -12.81
C GLY A 52 -8.49 -5.97 -11.69
N THR A 53 -9.74 -5.73 -11.27
CA THR A 53 -10.07 -4.82 -10.16
C THR A 53 -9.50 -5.34 -8.84
N ILE A 54 -9.72 -6.61 -8.51
CA ILE A 54 -9.19 -7.26 -7.31
C ILE A 54 -7.65 -7.20 -7.28
N ASN A 55 -6.99 -7.52 -8.40
CA ASN A 55 -5.53 -7.48 -8.50
C ASN A 55 -4.99 -6.05 -8.32
N HIS A 56 -5.66 -5.05 -8.89
CA HIS A 56 -5.29 -3.65 -8.74
C HIS A 56 -5.40 -3.17 -7.30
N GLU A 57 -6.49 -3.51 -6.60
CA GLU A 57 -6.68 -3.18 -5.19
C GLU A 57 -5.62 -3.85 -4.30
N HIS A 58 -5.30 -5.12 -4.56
CA HIS A 58 -4.23 -5.82 -3.85
C HIS A 58 -2.86 -5.16 -4.08
N TRP A 59 -2.56 -4.76 -5.31
CA TRP A 59 -1.33 -4.04 -5.62
C TRP A 59 -1.25 -2.70 -4.90
N LEU A 60 -2.32 -1.90 -4.94
CA LEU A 60 -2.39 -0.61 -4.23
C LEU A 60 -2.21 -0.78 -2.71
N ARG A 61 -2.85 -1.79 -2.11
CA ARG A 61 -2.67 -2.09 -0.68
C ARG A 61 -1.22 -2.45 -0.36
N GLY A 62 -0.57 -3.21 -1.23
CA GLY A 62 0.86 -3.53 -1.11
C GLY A 62 1.74 -2.27 -1.15
N GLN A 63 1.51 -1.38 -2.12
CA GLN A 63 2.26 -0.12 -2.25
C GLN A 63 2.08 0.82 -1.04
N ARG A 64 0.85 0.91 -0.51
CA ARG A 64 0.56 1.67 0.71
C ARG A 64 1.34 1.14 1.91
N LEU A 65 1.29 -0.17 2.14
CA LEU A 65 1.98 -0.82 3.25
C LEU A 65 3.50 -0.63 3.15
N GLU A 66 4.05 -0.77 1.94
CA GLU A 66 5.48 -0.58 1.71
C GLU A 66 5.91 0.86 1.98
N SER A 67 5.11 1.84 1.57
CA SER A 67 5.39 3.26 1.82
C SER A 67 5.36 3.61 3.32
N CYS A 68 4.39 3.06 4.06
CA CYS A 68 4.36 3.21 5.52
C CYS A 68 5.60 2.60 6.18
N ARG A 69 6.02 1.41 5.75
CA ARG A 69 7.25 0.76 6.26
C ARG A 69 8.49 1.59 5.96
N ALA A 70 8.59 2.15 4.75
CA ALA A 70 9.72 2.99 4.38
C ALA A 70 9.84 4.23 5.27
N LEU A 71 8.72 4.89 5.59
CA LEU A 71 8.70 6.04 6.50
C LEU A 71 9.10 5.63 7.93
N LEU A 72 8.55 4.53 8.46
CA LEU A 72 8.91 4.02 9.79
C LEU A 72 10.39 3.65 9.88
N ALA A 73 10.93 2.97 8.86
CA ALA A 73 12.35 2.63 8.82
C ALA A 73 13.25 3.89 8.73
N ALA A 74 12.80 4.94 8.05
CA ALA A 74 13.52 6.22 8.02
C ALA A 74 13.50 6.91 9.39
N TYR A 75 12.36 6.85 10.10
CA TYR A 75 12.24 7.30 11.48
C TYR A 75 13.17 6.54 12.44
N ASP A 76 13.25 5.21 12.34
CA ASP A 76 14.15 4.41 13.20
C ASP A 76 15.61 4.84 13.03
N ARG A 77 16.05 5.06 11.77
CA ARG A 77 17.41 5.56 11.49
C ARG A 77 17.65 6.93 12.10
N TYR A 78 16.66 7.82 12.03
CA TYR A 78 16.71 9.13 12.66
C TYR A 78 16.80 9.02 14.19
N ALA A 79 15.97 8.20 14.83
CA ALA A 79 15.96 8.04 16.27
C ALA A 79 17.32 7.53 16.78
N ILE A 80 17.95 6.60 16.06
CA ILE A 80 19.30 6.12 16.36
C ILE A 80 20.32 7.26 16.23
N ALA A 81 20.29 8.02 15.14
CA ALA A 81 21.23 9.13 14.90
C ALA A 81 21.08 10.23 15.96
N ALA A 82 19.84 10.62 16.29
CA ALA A 82 19.53 11.60 17.32
C ALA A 82 20.02 11.12 18.69
N SER A 83 19.73 9.87 19.06
CA SER A 83 20.18 9.29 20.33
C SER A 83 21.71 9.29 20.46
N ASN A 84 22.44 9.01 19.38
CA ASN A 84 23.90 9.05 19.39
C ASN A 84 24.43 10.47 19.63
N ILE A 85 23.80 11.49 19.03
CA ILE A 85 24.16 12.89 19.25
C ILE A 85 23.87 13.29 20.69
N SER A 86 22.65 13.07 21.18
CA SER A 86 22.27 13.43 22.56
C SER A 86 23.23 12.78 23.58
N ARG A 87 23.57 11.50 23.40
CA ARG A 87 24.54 10.81 24.27
C ARG A 87 25.95 11.36 24.18
N ALA A 88 26.40 11.81 23.01
CA ALA A 88 27.71 12.42 22.85
C ALA A 88 27.77 13.76 23.58
N LEU A 89 26.72 14.59 23.45
CA LEU A 89 26.60 15.89 24.11
C LEU A 89 26.46 15.74 25.64
N GLU A 90 25.69 14.77 26.12
CA GLU A 90 25.54 14.47 27.55
C GLU A 90 26.81 13.91 28.18
N GLY A 91 27.53 13.05 27.44
CA GLY A 91 28.77 12.43 27.91
C GLY A 91 29.99 13.33 27.80
N GLU A 92 29.81 14.61 27.43
CA GLU A 92 30.88 15.58 27.11
C GLU A 92 31.92 15.02 26.12
N SER A 93 31.47 14.09 25.26
CA SER A 93 32.31 13.47 24.25
C SER A 93 32.27 14.31 22.98
N THR A 94 33.34 14.26 22.18
CA THR A 94 33.44 15.04 20.96
C THR A 94 32.39 14.57 19.95
N ALA A 95 31.33 15.36 19.77
CA ALA A 95 30.41 15.20 18.65
C ALA A 95 31.19 15.34 17.34
N SER A 96 31.10 14.34 16.46
CA SER A 96 31.82 14.35 15.19
C SER A 96 30.94 14.89 14.06
N GLY A 97 31.57 15.48 13.03
CA GLY A 97 30.86 15.89 11.82
C GLY A 97 30.13 14.74 11.12
N GLU A 98 30.58 13.50 11.31
CA GLU A 98 29.91 12.30 10.81
C GLU A 98 28.54 12.09 11.47
N MET A 99 28.40 12.36 12.76
CA MET A 99 27.12 12.28 13.46
C MET A 99 26.14 13.33 12.91
N GLY A 100 26.62 14.57 12.70
CA GLY A 100 25.84 15.64 12.07
C GLY A 100 25.37 15.29 10.65
N SER A 101 26.25 14.67 9.85
CA SER A 101 25.88 14.18 8.52
C SER A 101 24.85 13.06 8.58
N ALA A 102 24.97 12.13 9.54
CA ALA A 102 24.05 11.00 9.69
C ALA A 102 22.63 11.46 10.04
N ILE A 103 22.49 12.41 10.97
CA ILE A 103 21.17 12.96 11.29
C ILE A 103 20.57 13.75 10.12
N GLY A 104 21.38 14.56 9.42
CA GLY A 104 20.94 15.30 8.24
C GLY A 104 20.45 14.39 7.11
N GLN A 105 21.12 13.26 6.90
CA GLN A 105 20.69 12.23 5.96
C GLN A 105 19.37 11.58 6.40
N ALA A 106 19.24 11.21 7.68
CA ALA A 106 18.02 10.59 8.19
C ALA A 106 16.79 11.50 8.09
N VAL A 107 16.93 12.80 8.37
CA VAL A 107 15.86 13.80 8.16
C VAL A 107 15.48 13.89 6.68
N SER A 108 16.48 13.87 5.78
CA SER A 108 16.24 13.89 4.33
C SER A 108 15.49 12.63 3.86
N ASP A 109 15.82 11.46 4.39
CA ASP A 109 15.11 10.20 4.11
C ASP A 109 13.63 10.27 4.55
N ILE A 110 13.36 10.83 5.73
CA ILE A 110 11.99 11.00 6.25
C ILE A 110 11.19 11.93 5.33
N ARG A 111 11.78 13.04 4.90
CA ARG A 111 11.15 13.97 3.95
C ARG A 111 10.84 13.28 2.61
N ASN A 112 11.80 12.52 2.08
CA ASN A 112 11.64 11.82 0.80
C ASN A 112 10.55 10.75 0.86
N THR A 113 10.53 9.94 1.92
CA THR A 113 9.53 8.89 2.13
C THR A 113 8.14 9.48 2.39
N TYR A 114 8.03 10.59 3.14
CA TYR A 114 6.77 11.33 3.29
C TYR A 114 6.19 11.78 1.94
N PHE A 115 7.02 12.32 1.03
CA PHE A 115 6.57 12.76 -0.28
C PHE A 115 6.09 11.63 -1.20
N GLN A 116 6.57 10.41 -0.99
CA GLN A 116 6.05 9.22 -1.67
C GLN A 116 4.73 8.78 -1.04
N LEU A 117 4.68 8.77 0.30
CA LEU A 117 3.51 8.37 1.07
C LEU A 117 2.26 9.17 0.70
N ARG A 118 2.37 10.50 0.54
CA ARG A 118 1.24 11.40 0.22
C ARG A 118 0.48 11.05 -1.07
N LEU A 119 1.09 10.27 -1.97
CA LEU A 119 0.46 9.86 -3.23
C LEU A 119 -0.41 8.62 -3.07
N LEU A 120 -0.22 7.86 -1.98
CA LEU A 120 -0.72 6.50 -1.86
C LEU A 120 -1.71 6.33 -0.71
N VAL A 121 -1.58 7.11 0.38
CA VAL A 121 -2.38 6.91 1.60
C VAL A 121 -3.54 7.88 1.74
N SER A 122 -4.49 7.53 2.62
CA SER A 122 -5.59 8.41 3.01
C SER A 122 -5.12 9.57 3.89
N GLU A 123 -5.96 10.60 4.00
CA GLU A 123 -5.69 11.78 4.83
C GLU A 123 -5.46 11.40 6.31
N ASP A 124 -6.14 10.36 6.81
CA ASP A 124 -6.02 9.87 8.19
C ASP A 124 -4.61 9.37 8.54
N VAL A 125 -3.87 8.87 7.55
CA VAL A 125 -2.46 8.46 7.72
C VAL A 125 -1.53 9.62 7.38
N LEU A 126 -1.92 10.47 6.42
CA LEU A 126 -1.09 11.58 5.96
C LEU A 126 -0.89 12.65 7.03
N GLN A 127 -1.92 12.95 7.82
CA GLN A 127 -1.85 13.93 8.92
C GLN A 127 -0.81 13.58 9.99
N PRO A 128 -0.85 12.39 10.63
CA PRO A 128 0.17 12.03 11.61
C PRO A 128 1.56 11.86 10.97
N ALA A 129 1.64 11.42 9.71
CA ALA A 129 2.93 11.37 8.99
C ALA A 129 3.52 12.79 8.78
N ARG A 130 2.68 13.78 8.50
CA ARG A 130 3.09 15.18 8.39
C ARG A 130 3.54 15.73 9.74
N ALA A 131 2.80 15.45 10.80
CA ALA A 131 3.16 15.84 12.16
C ALA A 131 4.51 15.27 12.56
N LEU A 132 4.75 13.97 12.30
CA LEU A 132 6.03 13.32 12.53
C LEU A 132 7.16 14.03 11.79
N ARG A 133 7.00 14.32 10.49
CA ARG A 133 8.03 15.00 9.69
C ARG A 133 8.38 16.38 10.28
N LEU A 134 7.37 17.17 10.65
CA LEU A 134 7.59 18.50 11.23
C LEU A 134 8.32 18.39 12.58
N GLN A 135 7.88 17.47 13.44
CA GLN A 135 8.51 17.26 14.75
C GLN A 135 9.97 16.79 14.65
N VAL A 136 10.28 15.96 13.65
CA VAL A 136 11.65 15.53 13.32
C VAL A 136 12.52 16.73 12.90
N GLU A 137 11.97 17.65 12.11
CA GLU A 137 12.65 18.88 11.69
C GLU A 137 12.93 19.78 12.90
N ASP A 138 11.92 20.06 13.73
CA ASP A 138 12.05 20.86 14.95
C ASP A 138 13.07 20.25 15.94
N HIS A 139 13.03 18.94 16.12
CA HIS A 139 13.96 18.23 17.00
C HIS A 139 15.40 18.25 16.45
N LYS A 140 15.58 18.14 15.12
CA LYS A 140 16.91 18.30 14.51
C LYS A 140 17.46 19.72 14.72
N GLU A 141 16.63 20.74 14.56
CA GLU A 141 17.06 22.13 14.80
C GLU A 141 17.45 22.36 16.26
N CYS A 142 16.76 21.74 17.21
CA CYS A 142 17.15 21.75 18.62
C CYS A 142 18.52 21.08 18.84
N LEU A 143 18.76 19.92 18.25
CA LEU A 143 20.06 19.24 18.34
C LEU A 143 21.19 20.06 17.74
N ASP A 144 20.97 20.77 16.63
CA ASP A 144 21.95 21.69 16.06
C ASP A 144 22.27 22.83 17.05
N ARG A 145 21.24 23.46 17.63
CA ARG A 145 21.42 24.54 18.61
C ARG A 145 22.12 24.07 19.88
N TRP A 146 21.84 22.85 20.33
CA TRP A 146 22.50 22.24 21.47
C TRP A 146 23.99 21.98 21.16
N MET A 147 24.29 21.41 19.99
CA MET A 147 25.66 21.20 19.54
C MET A 147 26.44 22.51 19.44
N ASP A 148 25.82 23.57 18.89
CA ASP A 148 26.42 24.91 18.82
C ASP A 148 26.72 25.47 20.22
N ALA A 149 25.78 25.33 21.17
CA ALA A 149 25.96 25.77 22.55
C ALA A 149 27.09 25.01 23.26
N PHE A 150 27.18 23.70 23.03
CA PHE A 150 28.23 22.85 23.56
C PHE A 150 29.60 23.25 23.03
N LEU A 151 29.73 23.49 21.71
CA LEU A 151 30.98 23.93 21.08
C LEU A 151 31.39 25.35 21.51
N ALA A 152 30.42 26.21 21.84
CA ALA A 152 30.67 27.54 22.40
C ALA A 152 31.01 27.52 23.90
N THR A 153 30.95 26.36 24.56
CA THR A 153 31.14 26.19 26.02
C THR A 153 30.16 27.07 26.84
N ASP A 154 28.96 27.30 26.32
CA ASP A 154 27.91 28.09 26.98
C ASP A 154 27.03 27.17 27.84
N SER A 155 27.43 27.00 29.11
CA SER A 155 26.76 26.06 30.03
C SER A 155 25.29 26.39 30.30
N GLN A 156 24.92 27.66 30.30
CA GLN A 156 23.53 28.07 30.50
C GLN A 156 22.69 27.70 29.28
N ARG A 157 23.19 27.95 28.08
CA ARG A 157 22.50 27.58 26.84
C ARG A 157 22.45 26.06 26.65
N VAL A 158 23.51 25.33 27.01
CA VAL A 158 23.52 23.86 27.02
C VAL A 158 22.39 23.30 27.89
N ALA A 159 22.23 23.80 29.12
CA ALA A 159 21.16 23.34 30.02
C ALA A 159 19.76 23.64 29.46
N ALA A 160 19.57 24.79 28.80
CA ALA A 160 18.31 25.15 28.17
C ALA A 160 17.98 24.24 26.97
N GLU A 161 18.93 24.04 26.06
CA GLU A 161 18.72 23.18 24.88
C GLU A 161 18.55 21.70 25.27
N GLN A 162 19.21 21.23 26.33
CA GLN A 162 19.00 19.88 26.86
C GLN A 162 17.57 19.67 27.39
N ALA A 163 17.01 20.66 28.11
CA ALA A 163 15.64 20.60 28.58
C ALA A 163 14.63 20.60 27.41
N ASP A 164 14.92 21.38 26.36
CA ASP A 164 14.12 21.44 25.15
C ASP A 164 14.19 20.13 24.33
N GLU A 165 15.37 19.51 24.22
CA GLU A 165 15.54 18.17 23.60
C GLU A 165 14.65 17.15 24.28
N GLY A 166 14.64 17.11 25.61
CA GLY A 166 13.83 16.17 26.38
C GLY A 166 12.34 16.29 26.05
N ARG A 167 11.82 17.53 25.99
CA ARG A 167 10.42 17.79 25.62
C ARG A 167 10.11 17.39 24.18
N LEU A 168 10.99 17.75 23.23
CA LEU A 168 10.79 17.44 21.82
C LEU A 168 10.84 15.94 21.56
N ARG A 169 11.70 15.20 22.26
CA ARG A 169 11.81 13.74 22.20
C ARG A 169 10.54 13.04 22.72
N GLU A 170 9.94 13.54 23.80
CA GLU A 170 8.65 13.02 24.29
C GLU A 170 7.53 13.26 23.27
N GLN A 171 7.46 14.47 22.70
CA GLN A 171 6.51 14.80 21.64
C GLN A 171 6.69 13.92 20.39
N LEU A 172 7.95 13.67 20.00
CA LEU A 172 8.32 12.79 18.89
C LEU A 172 7.79 11.36 19.10
N GLY A 173 7.93 10.84 20.32
CA GLY A 173 7.38 9.53 20.71
C GLY A 173 5.85 9.47 20.59
N HIS A 174 5.16 10.55 20.98
CA HIS A 174 3.70 10.65 20.86
C HIS A 174 3.25 10.63 19.40
N VAL A 175 3.79 11.52 18.55
CA VAL A 175 3.38 11.60 17.12
C VAL A 175 3.76 10.35 16.32
N HIS A 176 4.87 9.69 16.68
CA HIS A 176 5.21 8.39 16.12
C HIS A 176 4.16 7.32 16.49
N GLY A 177 3.70 7.29 17.74
CA GLY A 177 2.63 6.41 18.19
C GLY A 177 1.32 6.64 17.41
N GLU A 178 0.93 7.90 17.21
CA GLU A 178 -0.25 8.25 16.42
C GLU A 178 -0.15 7.78 14.97
N LEU A 179 1.02 7.91 14.34
CA LEU A 179 1.27 7.40 12.99
C LEU A 179 1.12 5.88 12.92
N VAL A 180 1.70 5.15 13.88
CA VAL A 180 1.62 3.68 13.91
C VAL A 180 0.18 3.21 14.06
N GLU A 181 -0.61 3.85 14.92
CA GLU A 181 -2.02 3.50 15.10
C GLU A 181 -2.88 3.90 13.88
N ALA A 182 -2.60 5.03 13.24
CA ALA A 182 -3.24 5.40 11.98
C ALA A 182 -2.93 4.40 10.86
N ALA A 183 -1.66 4.02 10.70
CA ALA A 183 -1.25 3.03 9.71
C ALA A 183 -1.88 1.65 9.99
N ARG A 184 -1.98 1.25 11.26
CA ARG A 184 -2.65 -0.01 11.65
C ARG A 184 -4.12 -0.01 11.28
N ARG A 185 -4.85 1.08 11.58
CA ARG A 185 -6.27 1.22 11.20
C ARG A 185 -6.45 1.14 9.68
N ALA A 186 -5.64 1.87 8.93
CA ALA A 186 -5.69 1.87 7.47
C ALA A 186 -5.41 0.49 6.84
N VAL A 187 -4.60 -0.35 7.50
CA VAL A 187 -4.35 -1.74 7.08
C VAL A 187 -5.49 -2.68 7.49
N ALA A 188 -6.13 -2.42 8.63
CA ALA A 188 -7.19 -3.25 9.20
C ALA A 188 -8.56 -3.06 8.53
N GLU A 189 -8.80 -1.92 7.88
CA GLU A 189 -10.02 -1.68 7.09
C GLU A 189 -10.13 -2.70 5.95
N ARG A 190 -10.96 -3.73 6.18
CA ARG A 190 -11.40 -4.66 5.15
C ARG A 190 -12.24 -3.87 4.13
N PRO A 191 -12.07 -4.11 2.81
CA PRO A 191 -13.06 -3.62 1.85
C PRO A 191 -14.42 -4.22 2.26
N ALA A 192 -15.45 -3.37 2.29
CA ALA A 192 -16.82 -3.84 2.43
C ALA A 192 -17.04 -4.91 1.37
N THR A 193 -17.35 -6.13 1.79
CA THR A 193 -17.83 -7.19 0.90
C THR A 193 -19.02 -6.64 0.12
N ILE A 194 -18.82 -6.39 -1.17
CA ILE A 194 -19.88 -6.11 -2.15
C ILE A 194 -20.65 -7.40 -2.42
#